data_AF-A0A830EA86-F1
#
_entry.id   AF-A0A830EA86-F1
#
_cell.length_a   1.000
_cell.length_b   1.000
_cell.length_c   1.000
_cell.angle_alpha   90.00
_cell.angle_beta   90.00
_cell.angle_gamma   90.00
#
_symmetry.space_group_name_H-M   'P 1'
#
loop_
_entity.id
_entity.type
_entity.pdbx_description
1 polymer ?
#
loop_
_entity_poly.entity_id
_entity_poly.type
_entity_poly.pdbx_seq_one_letter_code
_entity_poly.pdbx_strand_id
1 'polypeptide(L)' 'MPKTKAKEKMVLISVHIPKQMLEELDEFVKQGVFPSRSEAIRIAIRDLLYRENSRNKNQNVEDLILLPGR' A
#
# COMPACT_ATOMS: atom_id res chain seq x y z
N MET A 1 -18.33 -4.40 -21.02
CA MET A 1 -18.90 -4.16 -19.69
C MET A 1 -17.75 -4.19 -18.67
N PRO A 2 -17.37 -3.09 -18.02
CA PRO A 2 -16.27 -3.10 -17.07
C PRO A 2 -16.67 -3.97 -15.87
N LYS A 3 -15.87 -5.00 -15.56
CA LYS A 3 -16.07 -5.83 -14.38
C LYS A 3 -15.85 -4.95 -13.15
N THR A 4 -16.93 -4.53 -12.49
CA THR A 4 -16.84 -3.95 -11.15
C THR A 4 -16.14 -4.99 -10.28
N LYS A 5 -14.88 -4.74 -9.90
CA LYS A 5 -14.15 -5.66 -9.03
C LYS A 5 -15.03 -5.89 -7.81
N ALA A 6 -15.42 -7.14 -7.59
CA ALA A 6 -16.21 -7.53 -6.43
C ALA A 6 -15.55 -6.90 -5.21
N LYS A 7 -16.33 -6.22 -4.36
CA LYS A 7 -15.85 -5.58 -3.14
C LYS A 7 -15.13 -6.64 -2.31
N GLU A 8 -13.81 -6.70 -2.43
CA GLU A 8 -13.01 -7.70 -1.74
C GLU A 8 -13.25 -7.54 -0.24
N LYS A 9 -13.56 -8.65 0.41
CA LYS A 9 -13.87 -8.68 1.83
C LYS A 9 -12.61 -8.29 2.61
N MET A 10 -12.70 -7.30 3.49
CA MET A 10 -11.58 -6.99 4.40
C MET A 10 -11.35 -8.19 5.35
N VAL A 11 -10.08 -8.51 5.57
CA VAL A 11 -9.63 -9.58 6.46
C VAL A 11 -9.05 -8.95 7.72
N LEU A 12 -9.44 -9.46 8.89
CA LEU A 12 -8.82 -9.08 10.16
C LEU A 12 -7.47 -9.78 10.29
N ILE A 13 -6.43 -9.01 10.60
CA ILE A 13 -5.08 -9.52 10.82
C ILE A 13 -4.56 -9.03 12.17
N SER A 14 -3.64 -9.80 12.76
CA SER A 14 -2.86 -9.40 13.94
C SER A 14 -1.41 -9.23 13.52
N VAL A 15 -0.77 -8.14 13.94
CA VAL A 15 0.64 -7.85 13.64
C VAL A 15 1.35 -7.38 14.91
N HIS A 16 2.65 -7.65 15.00
CA HIS A 16 3.50 -7.10 16.05
C HIS A 16 4.22 -5.87 15.51
N ILE A 17 4.09 -4.75 16.22
CA ILE A 17 4.79 -3.50 15.89
C ILE A 17 5.37 -2.89 17.16
N PRO A 18 6.49 -2.13 17.08
CA PRO A 18 7.03 -1.41 18.21
C PRO A 18 6.02 -0.44 18.83
N LYS A 19 5.98 -0.39 20.16
CA LYS A 19 5.02 0.41 20.93
C LYS A 19 5.04 1.89 20.53
N GLN A 20 6.23 2.45 20.32
CA GLN A 20 6.39 3.84 19.93
C GLN A 20 5.68 4.17 18.62
N MET A 21 5.74 3.28 17.61
CA MET A 21 5.04 3.51 16.33
C MET A 21 3.52 3.47 16.51
N LEU A 22 3.02 2.60 17.40
CA LEU A 22 1.59 2.54 17.69
C LEU A 22 1.12 3.81 18.39
N GLU A 23 1.91 4.35 19.32
CA GLU A 23 1.62 5.60 20.02
C GLU A 23 1.60 6.80 19.06
N GLU A 24 2.56 6.88 18.15
CA GLU A 24 2.59 7.91 17.08
C GLU A 24 1.36 7.80 16.17
N LEU A 25 0.96 6.57 15.81
CA LEU A 25 -0.24 6.32 15.00
C LEU A 25 -1.52 6.73 15.73
N ASP A 26 -1.61 6.44 17.02
CA ASP A 26 -2.75 6.83 17.87
C ASP A 26 -2.85 8.36 17.97
N GLU A 27 -1.72 9.07 18.04
CA GLU A 27 -1.70 10.53 18.04
C GLU A 27 -2.23 11.12 16.73
N PHE A 28 -1.86 10.56 15.58
CA PHE A 28 -2.43 10.99 14.30
C PHE A 28 -3.95 10.81 14.22
N VAL A 29 -4.48 9.75 14.84
CA VAL A 29 -5.93 9.55 14.91
C VAL A 29 -6.58 10.56 15.86
N LYS A 30 -5.98 10.83 17.02
CA LYS A 30 -6.47 11.85 17.96
C LYS A 30 -6.51 13.25 17.35
N GLN A 31 -5.50 13.59 16.55
CA GLN A 31 -5.41 14.86 15.82
C GLN A 31 -6.38 14.93 14.64
N GLY A 32 -7.08 13.84 14.30
CA GLY A 32 -8.04 13.79 13.20
C GLY A 32 -7.40 13.66 11.81
N VAL A 33 -6.08 13.40 11.74
CA VAL A 33 -5.37 13.17 10.47
C VAL A 33 -5.89 11.91 9.78
N PHE A 34 -6.20 10.89 10.57
CA PHE A 34 -6.84 9.67 10.09
C PHE A 34 -8.07 9.33 10.91
N PRO A 35 -9.13 8.77 10.29
CA PRO A 35 -10.35 8.41 11.00
C PRO A 35 -10.18 7.20 11.93
N SER A 36 -9.18 6.35 11.67
CA SER A 36 -8.84 5.21 12.53
C SER A 36 -7.43 4.71 12.24
N ARG A 37 -6.85 3.98 13.20
CA ARG A 37 -5.59 3.24 13.00
C ARG A 37 -5.64 2.35 11.77
N SER A 38 -6.74 1.62 11.58
CA SER A 38 -6.89 0.71 10.45
C SER A 38 -6.87 1.44 9.11
N GLU A 39 -7.42 2.66 9.04
CA GLU A 39 -7.37 3.46 7.81
C GLU A 39 -5.97 4.00 7.54
N ALA A 40 -5.29 4.50 8.57
CA ALA A 40 -3.90 4.94 8.45
C ALA A 40 -2.98 3.81 7.95
N ILE A 41 -3.12 2.60 8.53
CA ILE A 41 -2.37 1.41 8.11
C ILE A 41 -2.72 1.02 6.66
N ARG A 42 -4.01 1.07 6.27
CA ARG A 42 -4.42 0.78 4.89
C ARG A 42 -3.81 1.74 3.88
N ILE A 43 -3.76 3.03 4.19
CA ILE A 43 -3.14 4.04 3.33
C ILE A 43 -1.64 3.77 3.21
N ALA A 44 -0.94 3.54 4.32
CA ALA A 44 0.48 3.23 4.32
C ALA A 44 0.82 1.99 3.48
N ILE A 45 0.03 0.90 3.62
CA ILE A 45 0.20 -0.32 2.82
C ILE A 45 -0.08 -0.06 1.33
N ARG A 46 -1.15 0.69 1.00
CA ARG A 46 -1.48 1.03 -0.39
C ARG A 46 -0.35 1.80 -1.05
N ASP A 47 0.18 2.81 -0.37
CA ASP A 47 1.26 3.66 -0.87
C ASP A 47 2.54 2.85 -1.08
N LEU A 48 2.86 1.96 -0.13
CA LEU A 48 3.99 1.03 -0.27
C LEU A 48 3.82 0.14 -1.52
N LEU A 49 2.67 -0.52 -1.68
CA LEU A 49 2.41 -1.41 -2.82
C LEU A 49 2.44 -0.65 -4.15
N TYR A 50 1.92 0.57 -4.19
CA TYR A 50 1.94 1.40 -5.39
C TYR A 50 3.36 1.79 -5.79
N ARG A 51 4.19 2.19 -4.81
CA ARG A 51 5.60 2.54 -5.02
C ARG A 51 6.40 1.35 -5.54
N GLU A 52 6.25 0.18 -4.93
CA GLU A 52 6.99 -1.03 -5.35
C GLU A 52 6.51 -1.58 -6.69
N ASN A 53 5.20 -1.55 -6.99
CA ASN A 53 4.71 -1.96 -8.31
C ASN A 53 5.19 -1.02 -9.42
N SER A 54 5.33 0.27 -9.13
CA SER A 54 5.86 1.24 -10.10
C SER A 54 7.35 1.00 -10.37
N ARG A 55 8.14 0.64 -9.34
CA ARG A 55 9.52 0.20 -9.49
C ARG A 55 9.64 -1.04 -10.37
N ASN A 56 8.81 -2.06 -10.13
CA ASN A 56 8.83 -3.32 -10.89
C ASN A 56 8.41 -3.13 -12.36
N LYS A 57 7.50 -2.19 -12.65
CA LYS A 57 7.14 -1.85 -14.03
C LYS A 57 8.29 -1.19 -14.79
N ASN A 58 9.06 -0.33 -14.11
CA ASN A 58 10.23 0.31 -14.72
C ASN A 58 11.33 -0.71 -15.06
N GLN A 59 11.54 -1.73 -14.22
CA GLN A 59 12.48 -2.82 -14.52
C GLN A 59 12.04 -3.64 -15.75
N ASN A 60 10.75 -3.94 -15.88
CA ASN A 60 10.23 -4.69 -17.03
C ASN A 60 10.29 -3.91 -18.36
N VAL A 61 10.23 -2.58 -18.35
CA VAL A 61 10.39 -1.79 -19.58
C VAL A 61 11.85 -1.66 -19.99
N GLU A 62 12.79 -1.60 -19.05
CA GLU A 62 14.23 -1.62 -19.35
C GLU A 62 14.65 -2.97 -19.99
N ASP A 63 14.11 -4.08 -19.49
CA ASP A 63 14.31 -5.41 -20.07
C ASP A 63 13.68 -5.55 -21.48
N LEU A 64 12.57 -4.84 -21.75
CA LEU A 64 11.91 -4.84 -23.06
C LEU A 64 12.62 -3.94 -24.09
N ILE A 65 13.30 -2.87 -23.65
CA ILE A 65 14.04 -1.93 -24.52
C ILE A 65 15.41 -2.51 -24.91
N LEU A 66 15.92 -3.52 -24.20
CA LEU A 66 17.22 -4.15 -24.46
C LEU A 66 17.18 -5.39 -25.36
N LEU A 67 16.11 -5.66 -26.11
CA LEU A 67 16.15 -6.69 -27.17
C LEU A 67 16.90 -6.12 -28.39
N PRO A 68 18.14 -6.56 -28.70
CA PRO A 68 18.80 -6.18 -29.94
C PRO A 68 18.19 -7.02 -31.06
N GLY A 69 17.34 -6.43 -31.90
CA GLY A 69 16.70 -7.20 -32.97
C GLY A 69 15.57 -6.52 -33.76
N ARG A 70 15.49 -5.19 -33.74
CA ARG A 70 14.84 -4.41 -34.81
C ARG A 70 15.79 -3.34 -35.31
#